data_AF-A0A4U9HIV5-F1
#
_entry.id   AF-A0A4U9HIV5-F1
#
_cell.length_a   1.000
_cell.length_b   1.000
_cell.length_c   1.000
_cell.angle_alpha   90.00
_cell.angle_beta   90.00
_cell.angle_gamma   90.00
#
_symmetry.space_group_name_H-M   'P 1'
#
loop_
_entity.id
_entity.type
_entity.pdbx_description
1 polymer ?
#
loop_
_entity_poly.entity_id
_entity_poly.type
_entity_poly.pdbx_seq_one_letter_code
_entity_poly.pdbx_strand_id
1 'polypeptide(L)'
;MTRAILRADAELKQVSPNLTFIYDPEITPDDLLLEVASNICECSKPHIANGPVNDKIFTKKGFGVVSCYNSLPLAGGGSTLVRLNLKAIAEQSETPEAFFTRTLPYYCQQQIAIINARCDFLYQQSGFFENSFLVKEGLIDPDRFVPMFGMYGLAEAVNVLCEKAGITGRYGKDQQANDLGYRISEQLATFVENTPVRYGWKQRALLHAQSGISSDVGTTPGARLPYGEEPDPISHLLAVAPHHQHYHAGISDILTLDETIKRNPQAVVELCLGAFRAGMREFSANISGNDLVRVTGYMVRLSDLEKYRAEGSRTNTTLLGEEAARNTRILERQPRVISHEQQMRFSQ
;
A
#
# COMPACT_ATOMS: atom_id res chain seq x y z
N MET A 1 26.52 -4.86 6.32
CA MET A 1 25.35 -5.11 7.18
C MET A 1 24.14 -5.57 6.37
N THR A 2 23.67 -4.82 5.37
CA THR A 2 22.48 -5.16 4.54
C THR A 2 22.47 -6.60 4.00
N ARG A 3 23.54 -7.04 3.32
CA ARG A 3 23.67 -8.43 2.83
C ARG A 3 23.60 -9.51 3.93
N ALA A 4 24.00 -9.18 5.16
CA ALA A 4 23.86 -10.12 6.28
C ALA A 4 22.40 -10.23 6.74
N ILE A 5 21.67 -9.12 6.75
CA ILE A 5 20.23 -9.10 7.07
C ILE A 5 19.44 -9.88 6.01
N LEU A 6 19.72 -9.65 4.72
CA LEU A 6 19.06 -10.38 3.62
C LEU A 6 19.30 -11.88 3.71
N ARG A 7 20.55 -12.31 3.93
CA ARG A 7 20.86 -13.73 4.13
C ARG A 7 20.10 -14.35 5.31
N ALA A 8 20.06 -13.67 6.45
CA ALA A 8 19.28 -14.14 7.60
C ALA A 8 17.78 -14.17 7.31
N ASP A 9 17.25 -13.22 6.53
CA ASP A 9 15.84 -13.17 6.15
C ASP A 9 15.45 -14.35 5.25
N ALA A 10 16.25 -14.62 4.20
CA ALA A 10 16.09 -15.78 3.32
C ALA A 10 16.21 -17.13 4.07
N GLU A 11 17.15 -17.22 5.01
CA GLU A 11 17.37 -18.45 5.80
C GLU A 11 16.22 -18.70 6.78
N LEU A 12 15.82 -17.67 7.54
CA LEU A 12 14.88 -17.82 8.65
C LEU A 12 13.41 -17.75 8.21
N LYS A 13 13.11 -17.05 7.12
CA LYS A 13 11.76 -16.89 6.53
C LYS A 13 10.68 -16.54 7.58
N GLN A 14 11.03 -15.65 8.50
CA GLN A 14 10.12 -15.26 9.58
C GLN A 14 9.06 -14.28 9.09
N VAL A 15 7.86 -14.37 9.67
CA VAL A 15 6.77 -13.40 9.41
C VAL A 15 7.07 -12.00 9.95
N SER A 16 7.98 -11.89 10.92
CA SER A 16 8.39 -10.65 11.58
C SER A 16 9.90 -10.67 11.89
N PRO A 17 10.63 -9.55 11.71
CA PRO A 17 10.12 -8.27 11.22
C PRO A 17 9.75 -8.31 9.72
N ASN A 18 8.86 -7.40 9.31
CA ASN A 18 8.76 -7.04 7.90
C ASN A 18 9.96 -6.16 7.53
N LEU A 19 10.42 -6.25 6.29
CA LEU A 19 11.60 -5.52 5.83
C LEU A 19 11.24 -4.62 4.65
N THR A 20 11.81 -3.41 4.66
CA THR A 20 11.79 -2.48 3.53
C THR A 20 13.22 -2.10 3.19
N PHE A 21 13.59 -2.27 1.93
CA PHE A 21 14.85 -1.81 1.36
C PHE A 21 14.62 -0.46 0.68
N ILE A 22 15.29 0.59 1.14
CA ILE A 22 15.23 1.91 0.51
C ILE A 22 16.25 1.91 -0.62
N TYR A 23 15.75 1.91 -1.86
CA TYR A 23 16.54 1.95 -3.08
C TYR A 23 16.86 3.38 -3.47
N ASP A 24 18.13 3.64 -3.77
CA ASP A 24 18.59 4.87 -4.38
C ASP A 24 19.65 4.53 -5.46
N PRO A 25 19.42 4.90 -6.74
CA PRO A 25 20.32 4.56 -7.84
C PRO A 25 21.72 5.18 -7.72
N GLU A 26 21.91 6.26 -6.96
CA GLU A 26 23.23 6.90 -6.81
C GLU A 26 24.13 6.17 -5.82
N ILE A 27 23.55 5.42 -4.88
CA ILE A 27 24.29 4.78 -3.78
C ILE A 27 24.06 3.27 -3.67
N THR A 28 23.07 2.70 -4.36
CA THR A 28 22.78 1.26 -4.33
C THR A 28 23.53 0.56 -5.46
N PRO A 29 24.49 -0.32 -5.16
CA PRO A 29 25.14 -1.14 -6.18
C PRO A 29 24.16 -2.11 -6.85
N ASP A 30 24.33 -2.35 -8.15
CA ASP A 30 23.47 -3.26 -8.92
C ASP A 30 23.44 -4.69 -8.35
N ASP A 31 24.58 -5.20 -7.89
CA ASP A 31 24.70 -6.50 -7.25
C ASP A 31 23.98 -6.56 -5.88
N LEU A 32 23.77 -5.42 -5.23
CA LEU A 32 22.94 -5.34 -4.02
C LEU A 32 21.45 -5.39 -4.36
N LEU A 33 21.01 -4.67 -5.38
CA LEU A 33 19.63 -4.73 -5.83
C LEU A 33 19.27 -6.14 -6.35
N LEU A 34 20.20 -6.83 -7.02
CA LEU A 34 20.03 -8.22 -7.43
C LEU A 34 19.91 -9.19 -6.23
N GLU A 35 20.69 -8.98 -5.16
CA GLU A 35 20.55 -9.77 -3.94
C GLU A 35 19.20 -9.52 -3.25
N VAL A 36 18.73 -8.26 -3.22
CA VAL A 36 17.39 -7.91 -2.73
C VAL A 36 16.30 -8.61 -3.54
N ALA A 37 16.40 -8.58 -4.87
CA ALA A 37 15.47 -9.29 -5.76
C ALA A 37 15.50 -10.81 -5.54
N SER A 38 16.68 -11.38 -5.31
CA SER A 38 16.85 -12.80 -5.01
C SER A 38 16.22 -13.18 -3.66
N ASN A 39 16.31 -12.30 -2.66
CA ASN A 39 15.63 -12.47 -1.38
C ASN A 39 14.10 -12.42 -1.54
N ILE A 40 13.57 -11.56 -2.42
CA ILE A 40 12.14 -11.53 -2.76
C ILE A 40 11.72 -12.84 -3.42
N CYS A 41 12.53 -13.36 -4.36
CA CYS A 41 12.31 -14.68 -4.96
C CYS A 41 12.17 -15.79 -3.91
N GLU A 42 13.00 -15.75 -2.87
CA GLU A 42 13.08 -16.78 -1.84
C GLU A 42 12.01 -16.67 -0.74
N CYS A 43 11.63 -15.44 -0.34
CA CYS A 43 10.78 -15.22 0.84
C CYS A 43 9.81 -14.03 0.74
N SER A 44 9.56 -13.47 -0.45
CA SER A 44 8.60 -12.37 -0.69
C SER A 44 8.90 -11.09 0.11
N LYS A 45 10.17 -10.91 0.50
CA LYS A 45 10.74 -9.75 1.21
C LYS A 45 12.07 -9.32 0.60
N PRO A 46 12.47 -8.05 0.75
CA PRO A 46 11.75 -6.94 1.39
C PRO A 46 10.74 -6.25 0.45
N HIS A 47 9.98 -5.28 0.97
CA HIS A 47 9.46 -4.18 0.15
C HIS A 47 10.64 -3.39 -0.43
N ILE A 48 10.50 -2.80 -1.62
CA ILE A 48 11.50 -1.85 -2.14
C ILE A 48 10.86 -0.48 -2.20
N ALA A 49 11.35 0.47 -1.41
CA ALA A 49 10.92 1.86 -1.43
C ALA A 49 11.81 2.70 -2.35
N ASN A 50 11.21 3.56 -3.15
CA ASN A 50 11.92 4.50 -4.02
C ASN A 50 12.43 5.68 -3.18
N GLY A 51 13.68 5.61 -2.76
CA GLY A 51 14.34 6.59 -1.88
C GLY A 51 14.27 8.01 -2.43
N PRO A 52 14.78 8.29 -3.65
CA PRO A 52 14.78 9.64 -4.21
C PRO A 52 13.41 10.30 -4.28
N VAL A 53 12.36 9.53 -4.56
CA VAL A 53 10.98 10.04 -4.63
C VAL A 53 10.43 10.40 -3.24
N ASN A 54 10.78 9.62 -2.21
CA ASN A 54 10.37 9.91 -0.84
C ASN A 54 11.21 11.04 -0.21
N ASP A 55 12.50 11.12 -0.50
CA ASP A 55 13.39 12.19 -0.01
C ASP A 55 12.97 13.58 -0.51
N LYS A 56 12.47 13.66 -1.75
CA LYS A 56 11.87 14.90 -2.30
C LYS A 56 10.69 15.40 -1.48
N ILE A 57 9.96 14.49 -0.83
CA ILE A 57 8.87 14.86 0.08
C ILE A 57 9.47 15.24 1.43
N PHE A 58 10.12 14.29 2.10
CA PHE A 58 10.43 14.34 3.53
C PHE A 58 11.73 15.08 3.88
N THR A 59 12.40 15.65 2.88
CA THR A 59 13.65 16.44 3.00
C THR A 59 14.85 15.61 3.45
N LYS A 60 16.05 16.21 3.41
CA LYS A 60 17.32 15.55 3.79
C LYS A 60 17.40 15.05 5.23
N LYS A 61 16.47 15.42 6.11
CA LYS A 61 16.38 14.82 7.46
C LYS A 61 15.88 13.37 7.44
N GLY A 62 15.48 12.87 6.27
CA GLY A 62 15.13 11.47 6.03
C GLY A 62 13.70 11.11 6.39
N PHE A 63 13.32 9.92 5.98
CA PHE A 63 12.04 9.27 6.26
C PHE A 63 12.27 7.84 6.75
N GLY A 64 11.24 7.27 7.37
CA GLY A 64 11.17 5.84 7.67
C GLY A 64 9.91 5.24 7.08
N VAL A 65 9.97 3.95 6.76
CA VAL A 65 8.79 3.15 6.43
C VAL A 65 8.41 2.36 7.67
N VAL A 66 7.22 2.59 8.21
CA VAL A 66 6.75 1.96 9.45
C VAL A 66 5.47 1.16 9.23
N SER A 67 5.33 0.09 10.01
CA SER A 67 4.21 -0.87 9.90
C SER A 67 4.12 -1.50 8.51
N CYS A 68 3.15 -1.09 7.69
CA CYS A 68 2.87 -1.64 6.38
C CYS A 68 3.82 -1.04 5.32
N TYR A 69 3.50 0.18 4.88
CA TYR A 69 4.23 0.94 3.87
C TYR A 69 4.07 2.45 4.14
N ASN A 70 3.91 2.80 5.43
CA ASN A 70 3.68 4.17 5.85
C ASN A 70 5.01 4.92 5.78
N SER A 71 5.17 5.77 4.77
CA SER A 71 6.34 6.64 4.61
C SER A 71 6.12 7.91 5.42
N LEU A 72 6.93 8.10 6.47
CA LEU A 72 6.77 9.17 7.44
C LEU A 72 8.11 9.85 7.76
N PRO A 73 8.12 11.14 8.16
CA PRO A 73 9.35 11.82 8.53
C PRO A 73 10.12 11.07 9.63
N LEU A 74 11.44 10.95 9.48
CA LEU A 74 12.29 10.39 10.55
C LEU A 74 12.16 11.23 11.83
N ALA A 75 12.21 10.60 13.00
CA ALA A 75 11.89 11.22 14.31
C ALA A 75 10.46 11.78 14.41
N GLY A 76 9.58 11.46 13.45
CA GLY A 76 8.16 11.77 13.50
C GLY A 76 7.32 10.52 13.76
N GLY A 77 6.11 10.50 13.20
CA GLY A 77 5.20 9.37 13.28
C GLY A 77 3.83 9.68 12.69
N GLY A 78 2.94 8.69 12.66
CA GLY A 78 1.54 8.91 12.32
C GLY A 78 0.78 9.39 13.56
N SER A 79 0.24 10.61 13.56
CA SER A 79 -0.58 11.08 14.70
C SER A 79 -1.97 10.45 14.71
N THR A 80 -2.50 10.14 13.52
CA THR A 80 -3.73 9.38 13.34
C THR A 80 -3.82 8.83 11.93
N LEU A 81 -4.67 7.81 11.75
CA LEU A 81 -5.13 7.34 10.45
C LEU A 81 -6.65 7.18 10.53
N VAL A 82 -7.34 7.90 9.66
CA VAL A 82 -8.79 7.76 9.42
C VAL A 82 -8.94 7.40 7.94
N ARG A 83 -9.96 6.66 7.55
CA ARG A 83 -10.09 6.19 6.16
C ARG A 83 -11.50 6.39 5.59
N LEU A 84 -11.59 6.83 4.34
CA LEU A 84 -12.84 6.84 3.56
C LEU A 84 -13.07 5.49 2.91
N ASN A 85 -14.31 5.03 2.98
CA ASN A 85 -14.82 3.97 2.13
C ASN A 85 -15.35 4.58 0.83
N LEU A 86 -14.56 4.57 -0.23
CA LEU A 86 -14.95 5.22 -1.49
C LEU A 86 -16.13 4.52 -2.16
N LYS A 87 -16.25 3.19 -2.01
CA LYS A 87 -17.40 2.42 -2.50
C LYS A 87 -18.71 2.96 -1.91
N ALA A 88 -18.77 3.10 -0.58
CA ALA A 88 -19.97 3.59 0.08
C ALA A 88 -20.35 5.02 -0.36
N ILE A 89 -19.34 5.88 -0.57
CA ILE A 89 -19.56 7.25 -1.08
C ILE A 89 -20.11 7.22 -2.51
N ALA A 90 -19.57 6.34 -3.36
CA ALA A 90 -20.05 6.15 -4.74
C ALA A 90 -21.49 5.61 -4.77
N GLU A 91 -21.82 4.61 -3.95
CA GLU A 91 -23.16 4.02 -3.87
C GLU A 91 -24.22 5.08 -3.50
N GLN A 92 -23.89 5.96 -2.54
CA GLN A 92 -24.76 7.06 -2.10
C GLN A 92 -24.87 8.22 -3.10
N SER A 93 -23.98 8.30 -4.09
CA SER A 93 -23.99 9.39 -5.06
C SER A 93 -24.94 9.07 -6.21
N GLU A 94 -25.83 9.98 -6.58
CA GLU A 94 -26.81 9.73 -7.65
C GLU A 94 -26.13 9.56 -9.02
N THR A 95 -25.11 10.38 -9.30
CA THR A 95 -24.35 10.41 -10.55
C THR A 95 -22.87 10.62 -10.28
N PRO A 96 -21.96 10.35 -11.25
CA PRO A 96 -20.55 10.71 -11.12
C PRO A 96 -20.33 12.20 -10.82
N GLU A 97 -21.15 13.07 -11.41
CA GLU A 97 -21.05 14.50 -11.15
C GLU A 97 -21.41 14.84 -9.70
N ALA A 98 -22.48 14.26 -9.16
CA ALA A 98 -22.86 14.43 -7.76
C ALA A 98 -21.80 13.86 -6.79
N PHE A 99 -21.15 12.75 -7.16
CA PHE A 99 -20.03 12.19 -6.40
C PHE A 99 -18.90 13.22 -6.25
N PHE A 100 -18.44 13.79 -7.37
CA PHE A 100 -17.30 14.71 -7.36
C PHE A 100 -17.62 16.09 -6.79
N THR A 101 -18.81 16.63 -7.03
CA THR A 101 -19.14 18.00 -6.62
C THR A 101 -19.78 18.12 -5.25
N ARG A 102 -20.37 17.03 -4.72
CA ARG A 102 -21.14 17.05 -3.47
C ARG A 102 -20.70 15.97 -2.49
N THR A 103 -20.84 14.70 -2.83
CA THR A 103 -20.76 13.60 -1.86
C THR A 103 -19.32 13.36 -1.37
N LEU A 104 -18.34 13.26 -2.28
CA LEU A 104 -16.94 13.07 -1.91
C LEU A 104 -16.41 14.27 -1.11
N PRO A 105 -16.57 15.54 -1.54
CA PRO A 105 -16.16 16.70 -0.75
C PRO A 105 -16.74 16.73 0.67
N TYR A 106 -18.03 16.40 0.82
CA TYR A 106 -18.67 16.33 2.13
C TYR A 106 -17.97 15.34 3.06
N TYR A 107 -17.73 14.11 2.60
CA TYR A 107 -17.07 13.09 3.43
C TYR A 107 -15.59 13.41 3.69
N CYS A 108 -14.91 14.08 2.75
CA CYS A 108 -13.56 14.59 3.00
C CYS A 108 -13.52 15.60 4.15
N GLN A 109 -14.50 16.51 4.23
CA GLN A 109 -14.63 17.44 5.36
C GLN A 109 -14.89 16.73 6.68
N GLN A 110 -15.75 15.70 6.69
CA GLN A 110 -16.00 14.91 7.90
C GLN A 110 -14.74 14.20 8.40
N GLN A 111 -13.93 13.68 7.48
CA GLN A 111 -12.67 13.05 7.86
C GLN A 111 -11.66 14.05 8.44
N ILE A 112 -11.58 15.27 7.89
CA ILE A 112 -10.75 16.34 8.46
C ILE A 112 -11.22 16.70 9.87
N ALA A 113 -12.54 16.77 10.12
CA ALA A 113 -13.06 17.02 11.45
C ALA A 113 -12.62 15.93 12.45
N ILE A 114 -12.66 14.66 12.05
CA ILE A 114 -12.17 13.55 12.89
C ILE A 114 -10.65 13.63 13.11
N ILE A 115 -9.89 13.93 12.05
CA ILE A 115 -8.43 14.11 12.15
C ILE A 115 -8.09 15.21 13.15
N ASN A 116 -8.73 16.38 13.04
CA ASN A 116 -8.51 17.50 13.94
C ASN A 116 -8.87 17.13 15.38
N ALA A 117 -10.03 16.53 15.62
CA ALA A 117 -10.44 16.13 16.97
C ALA A 117 -9.46 15.13 17.61
N ARG A 118 -8.98 14.13 16.86
CA ARG A 118 -8.00 13.16 17.36
C ARG A 118 -6.64 13.80 17.62
N CYS A 119 -6.20 14.68 16.74
CA CYS A 119 -4.95 15.42 16.93
C CYS A 119 -5.05 16.39 18.11
N ASP A 120 -6.13 17.16 18.25
CA ASP A 120 -6.32 18.08 19.39
C ASP A 120 -6.23 17.31 20.71
N PHE A 121 -6.88 16.14 20.79
CA PHE A 121 -6.75 15.26 21.96
C PHE A 121 -5.29 14.82 22.18
N LEU A 122 -4.62 14.29 21.15
CA LEU A 122 -3.24 13.81 21.27
C LEU A 122 -2.28 14.92 21.72
N TYR A 123 -2.39 16.12 21.15
CA TYR A 123 -1.43 17.20 21.38
C TYR A 123 -1.75 18.05 22.62
N GLN A 124 -3.01 18.15 23.03
CA GLN A 124 -3.41 19.07 24.11
C GLN A 124 -3.90 18.36 25.37
N GLN A 125 -4.47 17.16 25.26
CA GLN A 125 -5.18 16.52 26.37
C GLN A 125 -4.49 15.24 26.86
N SER A 126 -3.85 14.49 25.96
CA SER A 126 -3.25 13.20 26.31
C SER A 126 -2.00 13.31 27.19
N GLY A 127 -1.35 14.49 27.20
CA GLY A 127 -0.06 14.71 27.86
C GLY A 127 1.11 13.94 27.22
N PHE A 128 0.92 13.25 26.09
CA PHE A 128 1.94 12.39 25.48
C PHE A 128 3.20 13.17 25.12
N PHE A 129 3.11 14.21 24.29
CA PHE A 129 4.29 14.96 23.86
C PHE A 129 4.94 15.78 24.98
N GLU A 130 4.14 16.27 25.93
CA GLU A 130 4.64 17.04 27.08
C GLU A 130 5.46 16.16 28.05
N ASN A 131 5.01 14.94 28.30
CA ASN A 131 5.58 14.07 29.33
C ASN A 131 6.51 12.97 28.78
N SER A 132 6.53 12.74 27.48
CA SER A 132 7.32 11.67 26.86
C SER A 132 8.83 11.92 26.98
N PHE A 133 9.55 10.94 27.53
CA PHE A 133 11.01 10.94 27.52
C PHE A 133 11.58 10.92 26.09
N LEU A 134 10.85 10.34 25.12
CA LEU A 134 11.25 10.32 23.72
C LEU A 134 11.37 11.74 23.14
N VAL A 135 10.50 12.66 23.59
CA VAL A 135 10.58 14.08 23.21
C VAL A 135 11.73 14.76 23.96
N LYS A 136 11.84 14.53 25.28
CA LYS A 136 12.89 15.14 26.13
C LYS A 136 14.30 14.76 25.67
N GLU A 137 14.49 13.54 25.19
CA GLU A 137 15.76 13.02 24.67
C GLU A 137 15.96 13.28 23.16
N GLY A 138 14.98 13.90 22.48
CA GLY A 138 15.08 14.23 21.06
C GLY A 138 15.00 13.04 20.09
N LEU A 139 14.48 11.90 20.56
CA LEU A 139 14.23 10.72 19.73
C LEU A 139 13.02 10.90 18.80
N ILE A 140 12.02 11.67 19.26
CA ILE A 140 10.89 12.11 18.45
C ILE A 140 10.69 13.62 18.58
N ASP A 141 10.15 14.21 17.52
CA ASP A 141 9.84 15.62 17.38
C ASP A 141 8.33 15.75 17.06
N PRO A 142 7.52 16.34 17.95
CA PRO A 142 6.09 16.53 17.73
C PRO A 142 5.75 17.24 16.41
N ASP A 143 6.60 18.16 15.94
CA ASP A 143 6.37 18.91 14.70
C ASP A 143 6.61 18.07 13.43
N ARG A 144 7.10 16.84 13.60
CA ARG A 144 7.36 15.87 12.52
C ARG A 144 6.31 14.77 12.42
N PHE A 145 5.26 14.81 13.26
CA PHE A 145 4.14 13.88 13.16
C PHE A 145 3.16 14.27 12.06
N VAL A 146 2.58 13.27 11.41
CA VAL A 146 1.71 13.42 10.25
C VAL A 146 0.35 12.76 10.52
N PRO A 147 -0.76 13.49 10.42
CA PRO A 147 -2.06 12.87 10.30
C PRO A 147 -2.22 12.30 8.88
N MET A 148 -2.58 11.02 8.79
CA MET A 148 -2.78 10.35 7.52
C MET A 148 -4.26 10.39 7.11
N PHE A 149 -4.52 10.96 5.94
CA PHE A 149 -5.83 10.98 5.30
C PHE A 149 -5.97 9.73 4.43
N GLY A 150 -6.61 8.70 4.98
CA GLY A 150 -6.74 7.39 4.35
C GLY A 150 -7.92 7.26 3.39
N MET A 151 -7.80 6.35 2.42
CA MET A 151 -8.90 5.86 1.58
C MET A 151 -8.73 4.37 1.25
N TYR A 152 -9.83 3.70 0.90
CA TYR A 152 -9.85 2.34 0.33
C TYR A 152 -11.10 2.14 -0.55
N GLY A 153 -11.13 1.04 -1.31
CA GLY A 153 -12.26 0.69 -2.16
C GLY A 153 -12.36 1.51 -3.45
N LEU A 154 -11.22 1.94 -4.01
CA LEU A 154 -11.21 2.74 -5.24
C LEU A 154 -11.80 1.99 -6.43
N ALA A 155 -11.41 0.72 -6.60
CA ALA A 155 -11.86 -0.10 -7.72
C ALA A 155 -13.38 -0.22 -7.74
N GLU A 156 -13.98 -0.47 -6.58
CA GLU A 156 -15.43 -0.58 -6.45
C GLU A 156 -16.12 0.77 -6.64
N ALA A 157 -15.55 1.86 -6.13
CA ALA A 157 -16.07 3.20 -6.37
C ALA A 157 -16.12 3.52 -7.87
N VAL A 158 -15.03 3.28 -8.59
CA VAL A 158 -14.95 3.47 -10.04
C VAL A 158 -16.01 2.64 -10.75
N ASN A 159 -16.12 1.34 -10.43
CA ASN A 159 -17.07 0.45 -11.06
C ASN A 159 -18.54 0.88 -10.83
N VAL A 160 -18.89 1.31 -9.60
CA VAL A 160 -20.22 1.84 -9.28
C VAL A 160 -20.52 3.13 -10.06
N LEU A 161 -19.54 4.02 -10.17
CA LEU A 161 -19.71 5.27 -10.91
C LEU A 161 -19.82 5.05 -12.42
N CYS A 162 -19.07 4.10 -12.98
CA CYS A 162 -19.22 3.68 -14.37
C CYS A 162 -20.64 3.16 -14.64
N GLU A 163 -21.17 2.29 -13.78
CA GLU A 163 -22.54 1.78 -13.90
C GLU A 163 -23.59 2.90 -13.86
N LYS A 164 -23.46 3.84 -12.92
CA LYS A 164 -24.36 5.01 -12.83
C LYS A 164 -24.25 5.95 -14.04
N ALA A 165 -23.12 5.91 -14.75
CA ALA A 165 -22.90 6.68 -15.98
C ALA A 165 -23.33 5.92 -17.26
N GLY A 166 -23.73 4.66 -17.16
CA GLY A 166 -23.95 3.80 -18.34
C GLY A 166 -22.66 3.44 -19.08
N ILE A 167 -21.50 3.49 -18.42
CA ILE A 167 -20.20 3.12 -18.96
C ILE A 167 -19.92 1.64 -18.65
N THR A 168 -19.67 0.84 -19.68
CA THR A 168 -19.44 -0.62 -19.54
C THR A 168 -18.04 -0.99 -19.01
N GLY A 169 -17.13 -0.02 -18.88
CA GLY A 169 -15.74 -0.25 -18.50
C GLY A 169 -15.53 -0.60 -17.02
N ARG A 170 -14.46 -1.34 -16.75
CA ARG A 170 -14.02 -1.77 -15.41
C ARG A 170 -12.62 -1.27 -15.08
N TYR A 171 -12.44 -0.86 -13.82
CA TYR A 171 -11.14 -0.44 -13.31
C TYR A 171 -10.10 -1.56 -13.44
N GLY A 172 -8.89 -1.20 -13.90
CA GLY A 172 -7.81 -2.13 -14.19
C GLY A 172 -7.85 -2.79 -15.57
N LYS A 173 -8.92 -2.60 -16.34
CA LYS A 173 -9.13 -3.21 -17.66
C LYS A 173 -9.37 -2.17 -18.75
N ASP A 174 -10.19 -1.17 -18.46
CA ASP A 174 -10.62 -0.17 -19.43
C ASP A 174 -10.02 1.21 -19.11
N GLN A 175 -9.45 1.86 -20.12
CA GLN A 175 -8.80 3.17 -19.94
C GLN A 175 -9.76 4.22 -19.37
N GLN A 176 -11.01 4.27 -19.86
CA GLN A 176 -12.01 5.22 -19.37
C GLN A 176 -12.33 5.03 -17.88
N ALA A 177 -12.33 3.78 -17.39
CA ALA A 177 -12.54 3.48 -15.98
C ALA A 177 -11.28 3.83 -15.16
N ASN A 178 -10.08 3.56 -15.69
CA ASN A 178 -8.82 3.96 -15.06
C ASN A 178 -8.73 5.48 -14.90
N ASP A 179 -9.09 6.25 -15.93
CA ASP A 179 -9.10 7.71 -15.91
C ASP A 179 -10.04 8.25 -14.82
N LEU A 180 -11.18 7.60 -14.61
CA LEU A 180 -12.09 7.92 -13.51
C LEU A 180 -11.42 7.67 -12.14
N GLY A 181 -10.70 6.57 -11.99
CA GLY A 181 -9.90 6.29 -10.78
C GLY A 181 -8.81 7.34 -10.53
N TYR A 182 -8.11 7.76 -11.59
CA TYR A 182 -7.07 8.80 -11.52
C TYR A 182 -7.67 10.13 -11.06
N ARG A 183 -8.82 10.53 -11.63
CA ARG A 183 -9.57 11.73 -11.21
C ARG A 183 -9.95 11.70 -9.74
N ILE A 184 -10.36 10.56 -9.19
CA ILE A 184 -10.66 10.42 -7.75
C ILE A 184 -9.40 10.70 -6.92
N SER A 185 -8.27 10.10 -7.29
CA SER A 185 -7.01 10.27 -6.57
C SER A 185 -6.50 11.71 -6.62
N GLU A 186 -6.58 12.35 -7.78
CA GLU A 186 -6.22 13.75 -7.97
C GLU A 186 -7.11 14.68 -7.14
N GLN A 187 -8.42 14.46 -7.12
CA GLN A 187 -9.34 15.27 -6.33
C GLN A 187 -9.10 15.13 -4.83
N LEU A 188 -8.84 13.90 -4.35
CA LEU A 188 -8.46 13.65 -2.96
C LEU A 188 -7.14 14.37 -2.61
N ALA A 189 -6.13 14.27 -3.48
CA ALA A 189 -4.85 14.95 -3.28
C ALA A 189 -5.02 16.46 -3.21
N THR A 190 -5.77 17.03 -4.15
CA THR A 190 -6.08 18.46 -4.22
C THR A 190 -6.82 18.93 -2.98
N PHE A 191 -7.81 18.17 -2.50
CA PHE A 191 -8.53 18.49 -1.27
C PHE A 191 -7.59 18.50 -0.05
N VAL A 192 -6.77 17.45 0.11
CA VAL A 192 -5.84 17.32 1.24
C VAL A 192 -4.75 18.40 1.19
N GLU A 193 -4.28 18.76 0.01
CA GLU A 193 -3.30 19.84 -0.18
C GLU A 193 -3.85 21.21 0.20
N ASN A 194 -5.10 21.49 -0.15
CA ASN A 194 -5.75 22.77 0.11
C ASN A 194 -6.43 22.86 1.48
N THR A 195 -6.39 21.81 2.29
CA THR A 195 -7.01 21.77 3.62
C THR A 195 -5.95 21.64 4.70
N PRO A 196 -5.41 22.76 5.23
CA PRO A 196 -4.42 22.71 6.29
C PRO A 196 -5.01 22.13 7.58
N VAL A 197 -4.16 21.46 8.35
CA VAL A 197 -4.47 20.94 9.68
C VAL A 197 -3.54 21.57 10.71
N ARG A 198 -4.05 21.83 11.91
CA ARG A 198 -3.29 22.49 12.98
C ARG A 198 -2.05 21.69 13.40
N TYR A 199 -2.23 20.38 13.52
CA TYR A 199 -1.23 19.44 14.03
C TYR A 199 -0.86 18.42 12.96
N GLY A 200 0.09 18.80 12.13
CA GLY A 200 0.69 17.96 11.13
C GLY A 200 1.98 18.59 10.64
N TRP A 201 2.94 17.76 10.26
CA TRP A 201 4.19 18.22 9.66
C TRP A 201 3.88 19.10 8.43
N LYS A 202 4.46 20.30 8.42
CA LYS A 202 4.14 21.38 7.45
C LYS A 202 2.66 21.80 7.44
N GLN A 203 1.96 21.66 8.57
CA GLN A 203 0.54 21.97 8.74
C GLN A 203 -0.38 21.22 7.76
N ARG A 204 0.01 20.00 7.39
CA ARG A 204 -0.70 19.19 6.40
C ARG A 204 -0.98 17.79 6.91
N ALA A 205 -2.15 17.28 6.54
CA ALA A 205 -2.36 15.84 6.45
C ALA A 205 -1.73 15.32 5.16
N LEU A 206 -1.36 14.04 5.14
CA LEU A 206 -0.84 13.39 3.94
C LEU A 206 -1.78 12.27 3.49
N LEU A 207 -2.05 12.22 2.19
CA LEU A 207 -2.93 11.22 1.59
C LEU A 207 -2.29 9.83 1.64
N HIS A 208 -3.08 8.82 1.99
CA HIS A 208 -2.66 7.44 2.20
C HIS A 208 -3.64 6.44 1.58
N ALA A 209 -3.17 5.53 0.72
CA ALA A 209 -3.97 4.44 0.18
C ALA A 209 -3.89 3.25 1.14
N GLN A 210 -4.94 3.00 1.90
CA GLN A 210 -4.88 2.15 3.09
C GLN A 210 -4.87 0.65 2.75
N SER A 211 -4.09 -0.10 3.55
CA SER A 211 -3.99 -1.56 3.45
C SER A 211 -5.31 -2.21 3.86
N GLY A 212 -5.86 -3.11 3.05
CA GLY A 212 -7.13 -3.73 3.40
C GLY A 212 -7.05 -4.47 4.72
N ILE A 213 -8.10 -4.35 5.53
CA ILE A 213 -8.28 -5.09 6.78
C ILE A 213 -9.43 -6.10 6.62
N SER A 214 -9.52 -7.06 7.53
CA SER A 214 -10.49 -8.16 7.46
C SER A 214 -11.96 -7.72 7.47
N SER A 215 -12.27 -6.50 7.91
CA SER A 215 -13.62 -5.93 7.87
C SER A 215 -13.99 -5.22 6.57
N ASP A 216 -13.07 -5.14 5.60
CA ASP A 216 -13.26 -4.50 4.29
C ASP A 216 -13.98 -5.40 3.27
N VAL A 217 -15.04 -6.06 3.71
CA VAL A 217 -15.77 -7.04 2.91
C VAL A 217 -16.31 -6.41 1.63
N GLY A 218 -16.03 -7.06 0.49
CA GLY A 218 -16.50 -6.61 -0.81
C GLY A 218 -15.85 -5.31 -1.30
N THR A 219 -14.64 -5.00 -0.82
CA THR A 219 -13.81 -3.90 -1.33
C THR A 219 -12.37 -4.33 -1.57
N THR A 220 -11.70 -3.62 -2.47
CA THR A 220 -10.29 -3.80 -2.78
C THR A 220 -9.44 -2.76 -2.00
N PRO A 221 -8.27 -3.15 -1.45
CA PRO A 221 -7.41 -2.23 -0.71
C PRO A 221 -6.97 -1.01 -1.52
N GLY A 222 -7.02 0.17 -0.89
CA GLY A 222 -6.49 1.41 -1.45
C GLY A 222 -6.91 1.64 -2.91
N ALA A 223 -5.90 1.73 -3.78
CA ALA A 223 -6.03 1.93 -5.23
C ALA A 223 -5.65 0.67 -6.05
N ARG A 224 -5.54 -0.50 -5.42
CA ARG A 224 -5.12 -1.74 -6.09
C ARG A 224 -6.17 -2.23 -7.08
N LEU A 225 -5.75 -3.08 -8.01
CA LEU A 225 -6.67 -3.83 -8.85
C LEU A 225 -7.37 -4.93 -8.03
N PRO A 226 -8.64 -5.28 -8.34
CA PRO A 226 -9.35 -6.34 -7.65
C PRO A 226 -8.63 -7.68 -7.73
N TYR A 227 -8.63 -8.42 -6.62
CA TYR A 227 -8.01 -9.74 -6.56
C TYR A 227 -8.64 -10.71 -7.58
N GLY A 228 -7.80 -11.41 -8.33
CA GLY A 228 -8.22 -12.35 -9.36
C GLY A 228 -8.59 -11.70 -10.70
N GLU A 229 -8.62 -10.36 -10.77
CA GLU A 229 -8.89 -9.61 -11.99
C GLU A 229 -7.68 -8.87 -12.54
N GLU A 230 -6.52 -9.02 -11.89
CA GLU A 230 -5.31 -8.30 -12.28
C GLU A 230 -4.77 -8.81 -13.64
N PRO A 231 -4.41 -7.93 -14.59
CA PRO A 231 -3.88 -8.31 -15.89
C PRO A 231 -2.42 -8.81 -15.77
N ASP A 232 -1.71 -8.94 -16.90
CA ASP A 232 -0.27 -9.24 -16.87
C ASP A 232 0.51 -8.24 -15.99
N PRO A 233 1.69 -8.62 -15.46
CA PRO A 233 2.42 -7.80 -14.49
C PRO A 233 2.73 -6.38 -14.99
N ILE A 234 3.00 -6.19 -16.28
CA ILE A 234 3.35 -4.88 -16.83
C ILE A 234 2.10 -4.01 -16.91
N SER A 235 1.01 -4.51 -17.50
CA SER A 235 -0.26 -3.80 -17.56
C SER A 235 -0.79 -3.46 -16.16
N HIS A 236 -0.59 -4.36 -15.19
CA HIS A 236 -0.96 -4.12 -13.79
C HIS A 236 -0.17 -2.93 -13.22
N LEU A 237 1.16 -2.95 -13.32
CA LEU A 237 1.99 -1.84 -12.84
C LEU A 237 1.60 -0.50 -13.49
N LEU A 238 1.38 -0.49 -14.81
CA LEU A 238 1.01 0.72 -15.54
C LEU A 238 -0.37 1.24 -15.15
N ALA A 239 -1.33 0.35 -14.83
CA ALA A 239 -2.65 0.77 -14.38
C ALA A 239 -2.59 1.46 -13.01
N VAL A 240 -1.75 0.99 -12.09
CA VAL A 240 -1.71 1.51 -10.71
C VAL A 240 -0.71 2.64 -10.51
N ALA A 241 0.37 2.69 -11.29
CA ALA A 241 1.45 3.66 -11.13
C ALA A 241 1.01 5.14 -11.10
N PRO A 242 0.05 5.61 -11.93
CA PRO A 242 -0.38 7.01 -11.90
C PRO A 242 -0.95 7.48 -10.56
N HIS A 243 -1.51 6.57 -9.76
CA HIS A 243 -1.98 6.90 -8.41
C HIS A 243 -0.83 7.29 -7.49
N HIS A 244 0.34 6.67 -7.65
CA HIS A 244 1.41 6.73 -6.65
C HIS A 244 1.87 8.16 -6.36
N GLN A 245 1.88 9.04 -7.36
CA GLN A 245 2.29 10.44 -7.17
C GLN A 245 1.51 11.16 -6.05
N HIS A 246 0.24 10.80 -5.83
CA HIS A 246 -0.67 11.50 -4.91
C HIS A 246 -0.57 11.05 -3.44
N TYR A 247 -0.20 9.80 -3.18
CA TYR A 247 -0.30 9.19 -1.83
C TYR A 247 1.03 9.28 -1.06
N HIS A 248 1.37 10.48 -0.63
CA HIS A 248 2.65 10.79 0.03
C HIS A 248 2.91 10.02 1.33
N ALA A 249 1.86 9.71 2.11
CA ALA A 249 2.03 8.97 3.36
C ALA A 249 2.14 7.46 3.17
N GLY A 250 1.78 6.93 1.99
CA GLY A 250 1.85 5.50 1.73
C GLY A 250 0.86 5.02 0.67
N ILE A 251 1.38 4.21 -0.25
CA ILE A 251 0.62 3.44 -1.25
C ILE A 251 1.51 2.28 -1.69
N SER A 252 0.92 1.11 -1.84
CA SER A 252 1.62 -0.09 -2.25
C SER A 252 0.70 -0.99 -3.05
N ASP A 253 1.25 -1.60 -4.09
CA ASP A 253 0.69 -2.78 -4.74
C ASP A 253 1.62 -3.98 -4.54
N ILE A 254 1.07 -5.17 -4.73
CA ILE A 254 1.78 -6.44 -4.63
C ILE A 254 1.57 -7.16 -5.96
N LEU A 255 2.64 -7.37 -6.72
CA LEU A 255 2.60 -8.29 -7.85
C LEU A 255 2.60 -9.73 -7.35
N THR A 256 1.86 -10.61 -8.01
CA THR A 256 1.97 -12.05 -7.78
C THR A 256 2.65 -12.66 -9.00
N LEU A 257 3.90 -13.07 -8.83
CA LEU A 257 4.74 -13.60 -9.91
C LEU A 257 4.78 -15.13 -9.86
N ASP A 258 4.87 -15.73 -11.04
CA ASP A 258 5.03 -17.18 -11.19
C ASP A 258 6.37 -17.68 -10.63
N GLU A 259 6.43 -18.95 -10.23
CA GLU A 259 7.62 -19.55 -9.61
C GLU A 259 8.86 -19.59 -10.52
N THR A 260 8.66 -19.55 -11.84
CA THR A 260 9.76 -19.50 -12.83
C THR A 260 10.70 -18.32 -12.62
N ILE A 261 10.20 -17.23 -12.02
CA ILE A 261 10.99 -16.03 -11.71
C ILE A 261 12.16 -16.32 -10.75
N LYS A 262 12.07 -17.39 -9.95
CA LYS A 262 13.17 -17.83 -9.06
C LYS A 262 14.44 -18.19 -9.84
N ARG A 263 14.30 -18.61 -11.10
CA ARG A 263 15.43 -18.91 -12.00
C ARG A 263 16.00 -17.67 -12.68
N ASN A 264 15.31 -16.53 -12.57
CA ASN A 264 15.73 -15.26 -13.15
C ASN A 264 15.41 -14.06 -12.24
N PRO A 265 16.11 -13.89 -11.10
CA PRO A 265 15.93 -12.73 -10.22
C PRO A 265 16.17 -11.38 -10.91
N GLN A 266 16.96 -11.34 -11.99
CA GLN A 266 17.18 -10.13 -12.78
C GLN A 266 15.87 -9.57 -13.35
N ALA A 267 14.90 -10.42 -13.70
CA ALA A 267 13.61 -9.96 -14.17
C ALA A 267 12.79 -9.24 -13.08
N VAL A 268 12.98 -9.59 -11.80
CA VAL A 268 12.39 -8.83 -10.68
C VAL A 268 13.05 -7.45 -10.54
N VAL A 269 14.37 -7.36 -10.75
CA VAL A 269 15.10 -6.09 -10.81
C VAL A 269 14.51 -5.19 -11.91
N GLU A 270 14.35 -5.72 -13.12
CA GLU A 270 13.78 -4.97 -14.25
C GLU A 270 12.34 -4.51 -14.00
N LEU A 271 11.50 -5.36 -13.41
CA LEU A 271 10.14 -4.98 -13.00
C LEU A 271 10.16 -3.85 -11.96
N CYS A 272 11.04 -3.94 -10.95
CA CYS A 272 11.18 -2.92 -9.92
C CYS A 272 11.63 -1.58 -10.50
N LEU A 273 12.67 -1.59 -11.34
CA LEU A 273 13.19 -0.38 -11.97
C LEU A 273 12.18 0.20 -12.97
N GLY A 274 11.47 -0.66 -13.71
CA GLY A 274 10.36 -0.26 -14.59
C GLY A 274 9.23 0.41 -13.82
N ALA A 275 8.80 -0.17 -12.71
CA ALA A 275 7.81 0.40 -11.80
C ALA A 275 8.23 1.79 -11.28
N PHE A 276 9.48 1.95 -10.87
CA PHE A 276 10.00 3.24 -10.40
C PHE A 276 10.09 4.28 -11.52
N ARG A 277 10.48 3.88 -12.74
CA ARG A 277 10.44 4.75 -13.92
C ARG A 277 9.00 5.18 -14.27
N ALA A 278 8.03 4.32 -14.03
CA ALA A 278 6.60 4.64 -14.18
C ALA A 278 6.04 5.53 -13.05
N GLY A 279 6.85 5.87 -12.04
CA GLY A 279 6.46 6.77 -10.95
C GLY A 279 6.00 6.08 -9.67
N MET A 280 6.16 4.75 -9.55
CA MET A 280 5.81 4.06 -8.31
C MET A 280 6.78 4.43 -7.17
N ARG A 281 6.19 4.60 -5.99
CA ARG A 281 6.89 4.90 -4.72
C ARG A 281 7.41 3.66 -4.02
N GLU A 282 6.74 2.54 -4.22
CA GLU A 282 7.11 1.25 -3.64
C GLU A 282 6.85 0.13 -4.64
N PHE A 283 7.68 -0.91 -4.56
CA PHE A 283 7.54 -2.15 -5.30
C PHE A 283 7.48 -3.32 -4.33
N SER A 284 6.61 -4.28 -4.60
CA SER A 284 6.47 -5.49 -3.80
C SER A 284 5.99 -6.64 -4.67
N ALA A 285 6.50 -7.84 -4.39
CA ALA A 285 6.07 -9.05 -5.07
C ALA A 285 5.91 -10.22 -4.09
N ASN A 286 4.87 -11.01 -4.33
CA ASN A 286 4.74 -12.38 -3.87
C ASN A 286 5.15 -13.31 -5.00
N ILE A 287 5.77 -14.43 -4.63
CA ILE A 287 6.21 -15.45 -5.58
C ILE A 287 5.39 -16.71 -5.34
N SER A 288 4.85 -17.26 -6.41
CA SER A 288 4.13 -18.53 -6.36
C SER A 288 4.98 -19.63 -5.73
N GLY A 289 4.33 -20.50 -4.95
CA GLY A 289 4.98 -21.59 -4.23
C GLY A 289 5.79 -21.19 -2.98
N ASN A 290 5.89 -19.90 -2.65
CA ASN A 290 6.43 -19.49 -1.34
C ASN A 290 5.38 -19.68 -0.25
N ASP A 291 5.78 -20.33 0.86
CA ASP A 291 4.93 -20.44 2.05
C ASP A 291 4.72 -19.07 2.70
N LEU A 292 5.77 -18.23 2.73
CA LEU A 292 5.71 -16.89 3.25
C LEU A 292 5.13 -15.92 2.21
N VAL A 293 3.91 -15.44 2.48
CA VAL A 293 3.16 -14.54 1.59
C VAL A 293 2.86 -13.21 2.25
N ARG A 294 2.85 -12.17 1.43
CA ARG A 294 2.43 -10.82 1.81
C ARG A 294 0.94 -10.66 1.63
N VAL A 295 0.28 -10.10 2.64
CA VAL A 295 -1.16 -9.80 2.64
C VAL A 295 -1.37 -8.33 2.26
N THR A 296 -1.42 -7.44 3.25
CA THR A 296 -1.65 -6.00 3.08
C THR A 296 -0.77 -5.24 4.07
N GLY A 297 0.55 -5.36 3.90
CA GLY A 297 1.55 -4.70 4.76
C GLY A 297 2.05 -5.54 5.95
N TYR A 298 1.58 -6.79 6.06
CA TYR A 298 2.15 -7.81 6.94
C TYR A 298 2.30 -9.13 6.18
N MET A 299 2.96 -10.09 6.82
CA MET A 299 3.22 -11.42 6.25
C MET A 299 2.61 -12.53 7.07
N VAL A 300 2.27 -13.61 6.39
CA VAL A 300 1.79 -14.86 6.98
C VAL A 300 2.44 -16.05 6.27
N ARG A 301 2.56 -17.17 6.97
CA ARG A 301 2.86 -18.45 6.34
C ARG A 301 1.54 -19.14 6.00
N LEU A 302 1.40 -19.65 4.78
CA LEU A 302 0.22 -20.39 4.36
C LEU A 302 0.05 -21.65 5.22
N SER A 303 1.14 -22.33 5.53
CA SER A 303 1.18 -23.48 6.44
C SER A 303 0.70 -23.14 7.86
N ASP A 304 0.94 -21.92 8.35
CA ASP A 304 0.42 -21.46 9.65
C ASP A 304 -1.09 -21.19 9.60
N LEU A 305 -1.63 -20.76 8.45
CA LEU A 305 -3.08 -20.61 8.26
C LEU A 305 -3.78 -21.99 8.25
N GLU A 306 -3.19 -22.97 7.58
CA GLU A 306 -3.69 -24.36 7.59
C GLU A 306 -3.71 -24.94 9.00
N LYS A 307 -2.61 -24.82 9.74
CA LYS A 307 -2.53 -25.24 11.14
C LYS A 307 -3.53 -24.50 12.03
N TYR A 308 -3.69 -23.20 11.83
CA TYR A 308 -4.64 -22.39 12.58
C TYR A 308 -6.08 -22.91 12.47
N ARG A 309 -6.50 -23.34 11.27
CA ARG A 309 -7.86 -23.88 11.06
C ARG A 309 -8.12 -25.18 11.81
N ALA A 310 -7.08 -25.96 12.11
CA ALA A 310 -7.18 -27.21 12.85
C ALA A 310 -7.03 -27.02 14.37
N GLU A 311 -6.07 -26.17 14.80
CA GLU A 311 -5.58 -26.16 16.18
C GLU A 311 -5.49 -24.75 16.81
N GLY A 312 -5.76 -23.69 16.04
CA GLY A 312 -5.50 -22.30 16.43
C GLY A 312 -4.02 -21.89 16.31
N SER A 313 -3.69 -20.64 16.64
CA SER A 313 -2.31 -20.11 16.59
C SER A 313 -2.10 -19.08 17.68
N ARG A 314 -0.84 -18.97 18.13
CA ARG A 314 -0.39 -17.94 19.09
C ARG A 314 0.14 -16.68 18.36
N THR A 315 0.17 -16.69 17.04
CA THR A 315 0.71 -15.60 16.21
C THR A 315 -0.42 -14.70 15.71
N ASN A 316 -0.41 -13.42 16.12
CA ASN A 316 -1.46 -12.45 15.76
C ASN A 316 -1.63 -12.28 14.24
N THR A 317 -0.54 -12.31 13.46
CA THR A 317 -0.63 -12.16 12.00
C THR A 317 -1.33 -13.35 11.33
N THR A 318 -1.25 -14.56 11.91
CA THR A 318 -1.98 -15.73 11.43
C THR A 318 -3.50 -15.55 11.60
N LEU A 319 -3.95 -15.04 12.75
CA LEU A 319 -5.36 -14.70 12.97
C LEU A 319 -5.86 -13.67 11.95
N LEU A 320 -5.12 -12.57 11.78
CA LEU A 320 -5.46 -11.51 10.82
C LEU A 320 -5.46 -12.04 9.39
N GLY A 321 -4.49 -12.87 9.03
CA GLY A 321 -4.41 -13.51 7.72
C GLY A 321 -5.57 -14.43 7.43
N GLU A 322 -5.98 -15.26 8.39
CA GLU A 322 -7.13 -16.16 8.24
C GLU A 322 -8.44 -15.39 8.11
N GLU A 323 -8.63 -14.35 8.93
CA GLU A 323 -9.81 -13.51 8.85
C GLU A 323 -9.90 -12.79 7.50
N ALA A 324 -8.77 -12.26 7.01
CA ALA A 324 -8.68 -11.66 5.68
C ALA A 324 -8.93 -12.69 4.56
N ALA A 325 -8.39 -13.91 4.69
CA ALA A 325 -8.60 -15.00 3.72
C ALA A 325 -10.07 -15.43 3.64
N ARG A 326 -10.80 -15.37 4.75
CA ARG A 326 -12.22 -15.73 4.82
C ARG A 326 -13.15 -14.62 4.35
N ASN A 327 -12.87 -13.39 4.77
CA ASN A 327 -13.78 -12.25 4.59
C ASN A 327 -13.50 -11.48 3.30
N THR A 328 -12.34 -11.69 2.69
CA THR A 328 -11.91 -11.00 1.47
C THR A 328 -11.45 -12.01 0.43
N ARG A 329 -11.25 -11.55 -0.80
CA ARG A 329 -10.83 -12.39 -1.94
C ARG A 329 -9.31 -12.50 -2.08
N ILE A 330 -8.54 -12.29 -1.01
CA ILE A 330 -7.08 -12.14 -1.12
C ILE A 330 -6.37 -13.38 -1.67
N LEU A 331 -6.90 -14.58 -1.45
CA LEU A 331 -6.35 -15.83 -1.97
C LEU A 331 -6.62 -16.04 -3.46
N GLU A 332 -7.41 -15.18 -4.11
CA GLU A 332 -7.76 -15.32 -5.53
C GLU A 332 -6.73 -14.70 -6.48
N ARG A 333 -5.70 -14.04 -5.94
CA ARG A 333 -4.58 -13.48 -6.71
C ARG A 333 -3.90 -14.56 -7.54
N GLN A 334 -3.80 -14.34 -8.85
CA GLN A 334 -3.20 -15.32 -9.76
C GLN A 334 -1.70 -15.07 -9.96
N PRO A 335 -0.87 -16.14 -9.91
CA PRO A 335 0.53 -16.04 -10.31
C PRO A 335 0.63 -15.79 -11.82
N ARG A 336 1.49 -14.85 -12.20
CA ARG A 336 1.60 -14.38 -13.59
C ARG A 336 3.06 -14.33 -14.03
N VAL A 337 3.27 -14.64 -15.30
CA VAL A 337 4.57 -14.51 -15.99
C VAL A 337 4.70 -13.13 -16.63
N ILE A 338 5.94 -12.66 -16.80
CA ILE A 338 6.25 -11.35 -17.39
C ILE A 338 6.12 -11.39 -18.93
N SER A 339 6.35 -12.55 -19.53
CA SER A 339 6.26 -12.78 -20.97
C SER A 339 4.84 -13.20 -21.34
N HIS A 340 4.35 -12.83 -22.52
CA HIS A 340 3.11 -13.35 -23.13
C HIS A 340 3.15 -14.87 -23.43
N GLU A 341 4.11 -15.59 -22.86
CA GLU A 341 4.14 -17.04 -22.85
C GLU A 341 2.83 -17.52 -22.23
N GLN A 342 2.06 -18.21 -23.06
CA GLN A 342 0.69 -18.62 -22.80
C GLN A 342 0.59 -19.22 -21.39
N GLN A 343 -0.31 -18.68 -20.57
CA GLN A 343 -0.86 -19.47 -19.46
C GLN A 343 -1.30 -20.81 -20.06
N MET A 344 -0.73 -21.92 -19.59
CA MET A 344 -1.28 -23.24 -19.90
C MET A 344 -2.71 -23.26 -19.37
N ARG A 345 -3.65 -23.06 -20.28
CA ARG A 345 -5.05 -23.39 -20.03
C ARG A 345 -5.13 -24.91 -20.05
N PHE A 346 -5.03 -25.54 -18.88
CA PHE A 346 -5.55 -26.89 -18.75
C PHE A 346 -7.07 -26.79 -18.84
N SER A 347 -7.60 -26.84 -20.06
CA SER A 347 -8.97 -27.24 -20.30
C SER A 347 -8.99 -28.75 -20.52
N GLN A 348 -9.43 -29.49 -19.51
CA GLN A 348 -10.33 -30.64 -19.64
C GLN A 348 -10.95 -30.98 -18.30
#